data_AF-A0A9Q0TDX5-F1
#
_entry.id   AF-A0A9Q0TDX5-F1
#
_cell.length_a   1.000
_cell.length_b   1.000
_cell.length_c   1.000
_cell.angle_alpha   90.00
_cell.angle_beta   90.00
_cell.angle_gamma   90.00
#
_symmetry.space_group_name_H-M   'P 1'
#
loop_
_entity.id
_entity.type
_entity.pdbx_description
1 polymer ?
#
loop_
_entity_poly.entity_id
_entity_poly.type
_entity_poly.pdbx_seq_one_letter_code
_entity_poly.pdbx_strand_id
1 'polypeptide(L)'
;MSVICGKWGVLSYIPRFATLATCMEQYIPGQSRDLVDHAYTKFVSIMFVTLERIAQTDPKYADVFLLENYAAFQNSLYDLANVVPTLAKYYHQASEAYEQACTRHISMIIFYQFEKLFQFARKIEDLMYTITPEEIPFQLGLSKMDLRKMLKSSLSGVDKSISAMYKRLQKNLTSEELLPSLWDKCKKEFLDKYENFAQLVAKIYPNESIPSVSEMRELLASM
;
A
#
# COMPACT_ATOMS: atom_id res chain seq x y z
N MET A 1 -18.91 24.87 -19.22
CA MET A 1 -18.50 24.47 -17.87
C MET A 1 -17.92 23.08 -17.95
N SER A 2 -16.60 23.00 -18.01
CA SER A 2 -15.83 21.79 -18.29
C SER A 2 -15.64 20.99 -17.01
N VAL A 3 -16.39 19.89 -16.84
CA VAL A 3 -16.12 18.89 -15.80
C VAL A 3 -15.13 17.88 -16.36
N ILE A 4 -13.85 18.23 -16.28
CA ILE A 4 -12.73 17.27 -16.34
C ILE A 4 -11.82 17.65 -15.17
N CYS A 5 -11.88 16.91 -14.07
CA CYS A 5 -10.96 17.05 -12.94
C CYS A 5 -10.92 15.69 -12.20
N GLY A 6 -9.83 14.94 -12.07
CA GLY A 6 -8.54 14.88 -12.75
C GLY A 6 -8.17 13.40 -12.76
N LYS A 7 -8.12 12.80 -13.95
CA LYS A 7 -7.91 11.40 -14.33
C LYS A 7 -8.51 10.20 -13.56
N TRP A 8 -8.61 10.13 -12.22
CA TRP A 8 -9.30 9.03 -11.50
C TRP A 8 -9.74 9.40 -10.08
N GLY A 9 -10.28 10.61 -9.87
CA GLY A 9 -10.74 11.04 -8.54
C GLY A 9 -11.86 10.16 -7.97
N VAL A 10 -12.23 10.42 -6.72
CA VAL A 10 -13.30 9.71 -5.99
C VAL A 10 -14.57 9.60 -6.83
N LEU A 11 -15.07 8.38 -7.01
CA LEU A 11 -16.27 8.10 -7.79
C LEU A 11 -17.50 8.75 -7.15
N SER A 12 -18.21 9.56 -7.92
CA SER A 12 -19.32 10.37 -7.42
C SER A 12 -20.45 9.60 -6.74
N TYR A 13 -20.60 8.30 -7.03
CA TYR A 13 -21.61 7.48 -6.37
C TYR A 13 -21.30 7.24 -4.88
N ILE A 14 -20.03 7.36 -4.45
CA ILE A 14 -19.62 7.17 -3.05
C ILE A 14 -20.28 8.22 -2.14
N PRO A 15 -20.04 9.54 -2.32
CA PRO A 15 -20.68 10.55 -1.48
C PRO A 15 -22.20 10.62 -1.70
N ARG A 16 -22.70 10.29 -2.89
CA ARG A 16 -24.14 10.23 -3.17
C ARG A 16 -24.82 9.11 -2.38
N PHE A 17 -24.19 7.94 -2.29
CA PHE A 17 -24.70 6.83 -1.50
C PHE A 17 -24.74 7.19 -0.01
N ALA A 18 -23.68 7.80 0.52
CA ALA A 18 -23.65 8.27 1.91
C ALA A 18 -24.79 9.25 2.20
N THR A 19 -25.01 10.23 1.32
CA THR A 19 -26.13 11.18 1.44
C THR A 19 -27.47 10.46 1.42
N LEU A 20 -27.67 9.53 0.49
CA LEU A 20 -28.89 8.73 0.39
C LEU A 20 -29.14 7.93 1.68
N ALA A 21 -28.11 7.24 2.18
CA ALA A 21 -28.20 6.44 3.40
C ALA A 21 -28.51 7.32 4.62
N THR A 22 -27.83 8.45 4.78
CA THR A 22 -28.11 9.42 5.86
C THR A 22 -29.56 9.91 5.80
N CYS A 23 -30.06 10.29 4.63
CA CYS A 23 -31.46 10.67 4.48
C CYS A 23 -32.40 9.52 4.84
N MET A 24 -32.14 8.31 4.31
CA MET A 24 -32.95 7.13 4.62
C MET A 24 -33.00 6.87 6.13
N GLU A 25 -31.87 6.87 6.82
CA GLU A 25 -31.81 6.62 8.28
C GLU A 25 -32.55 7.68 9.12
N GLN A 26 -32.80 8.89 8.60
CA GLN A 26 -33.63 9.89 9.29
C GLN A 26 -35.13 9.55 9.25
N TYR A 27 -35.59 8.79 8.25
CA TYR A 27 -37.01 8.58 7.97
C TYR A 27 -37.47 7.12 8.06
N ILE A 28 -36.62 6.18 8.48
CA ILE A 28 -37.00 4.75 8.56
C ILE A 28 -37.60 4.43 9.95
N PRO A 29 -38.93 4.19 10.05
CA PRO A 29 -39.50 3.50 11.19
C PRO A 29 -39.41 1.97 11.02
N GLY A 30 -39.02 1.29 12.10
CA GLY A 30 -39.13 -0.16 12.36
C GLY A 30 -39.34 -1.10 11.17
N GLN A 31 -40.60 -1.28 10.74
CA GLN A 31 -41.04 -2.36 9.82
C GLN A 31 -40.37 -2.38 8.43
N SER A 32 -39.74 -1.27 7.99
CA SER A 32 -39.04 -1.23 6.69
C SER A 32 -37.53 -1.50 6.80
N ARG A 33 -36.99 -1.75 8.00
CA ARG A 33 -35.55 -1.92 8.24
C ARG A 33 -34.94 -3.02 7.39
N ASP A 34 -35.57 -4.20 7.35
CA ASP A 34 -35.06 -5.33 6.58
C ASP A 34 -34.98 -5.01 5.08
N LEU A 35 -35.98 -4.32 4.54
CA LEU A 35 -35.99 -3.93 3.13
C LEU A 35 -34.87 -2.94 2.80
N VAL A 36 -34.63 -1.98 3.69
CA VAL A 36 -33.55 -0.99 3.51
C VAL A 36 -32.18 -1.66 3.63
N ASP A 37 -32.01 -2.57 4.58
CA ASP A 37 -30.74 -3.31 4.74
C ASP A 37 -30.43 -4.18 3.52
N HIS A 38 -31.45 -4.81 2.93
CA HIS A 38 -31.31 -5.50 1.66
C HIS A 38 -30.94 -4.54 0.51
N ALA A 39 -31.48 -3.33 0.49
CA ALA A 39 -31.14 -2.32 -0.50
C ALA A 39 -29.69 -1.84 -0.35
N TYR A 40 -29.25 -1.53 0.87
CA TYR A 40 -27.86 -1.18 1.16
C TYR A 40 -26.89 -2.27 0.75
N THR A 41 -27.20 -3.53 1.11
CA THR A 41 -26.40 -4.68 0.72
C THR A 41 -26.23 -4.72 -0.81
N LYS A 42 -27.32 -4.60 -1.57
CA LYS A 42 -27.26 -4.60 -3.04
C LYS A 42 -26.47 -3.42 -3.59
N PHE A 43 -26.72 -2.20 -3.11
CA PHE A 43 -26.03 -1.01 -3.60
C PHE A 43 -24.54 -1.07 -3.34
N VAL A 44 -24.12 -1.32 -2.10
CA VAL A 44 -22.70 -1.31 -1.74
C VAL A 44 -21.95 -2.45 -2.42
N SER A 45 -22.56 -3.64 -2.53
CA SER A 45 -21.96 -4.74 -3.28
C SER A 45 -21.72 -4.39 -4.76
N ILE A 46 -22.69 -3.75 -5.42
CA ILE A 46 -22.52 -3.30 -6.82
C ILE A 46 -21.48 -2.18 -6.90
N MET A 47 -21.45 -1.25 -5.94
CA MET A 47 -20.46 -0.18 -5.87
C MET A 47 -19.04 -0.73 -5.78
N PHE A 48 -18.78 -1.72 -4.93
CA PHE A 48 -17.43 -2.32 -4.80
C PHE A 48 -17.05 -3.11 -6.05
N VAL A 49 -17.95 -3.93 -6.60
CA VAL A 49 -17.69 -4.65 -7.87
C VAL A 49 -17.38 -3.68 -9.02
N THR A 50 -18.11 -2.56 -9.08
CA THR A 50 -17.90 -1.53 -10.09
C THR A 50 -16.56 -0.82 -9.88
N LEU A 51 -16.23 -0.48 -8.63
CA LEU A 51 -14.95 0.14 -8.27
C LEU A 51 -13.77 -0.74 -8.70
N GLU A 52 -13.79 -2.02 -8.34
CA GLU A 52 -12.76 -3.00 -8.71
C GLU A 52 -12.64 -3.16 -10.24
N ARG A 53 -13.76 -3.21 -10.95
CA ARG A 53 -13.76 -3.28 -12.42
C ARG A 53 -13.14 -2.04 -13.07
N ILE A 54 -13.43 -0.85 -12.54
CA ILE A 54 -12.84 0.39 -13.04
C ILE A 54 -11.34 0.41 -12.78
N ALA A 55 -10.89 -0.03 -11.59
CA ALA A 55 -9.47 -0.12 -11.26
C ALA A 55 -8.68 -0.97 -12.27
N GLN A 56 -9.30 -2.06 -12.77
CA GLN A 56 -8.71 -2.95 -13.76
C GLN A 56 -8.52 -2.32 -15.16
N THR A 57 -9.19 -1.18 -15.46
CA THR A 57 -9.04 -0.51 -16.76
C THR A 57 -7.68 0.15 -16.94
N ASP A 58 -7.00 0.50 -15.85
CA ASP A 58 -5.63 1.01 -15.86
C ASP A 58 -4.82 0.40 -14.69
N PRO A 59 -4.25 -0.80 -14.89
CA PRO A 59 -3.54 -1.54 -13.84
C PRO A 59 -2.38 -0.76 -13.20
N LYS A 60 -1.83 0.23 -13.90
CA LYS A 60 -0.72 1.05 -13.40
C LYS A 60 -1.13 1.94 -12.23
N TYR A 61 -2.40 2.38 -12.20
CA TYR A 61 -2.94 3.28 -11.17
C TYR A 61 -4.00 2.60 -10.29
N ALA A 62 -4.27 1.31 -10.51
CA ALA A 62 -5.32 0.56 -9.84
C ALA A 62 -5.27 0.70 -8.30
N ASP A 63 -4.13 0.45 -7.67
CA ASP A 63 -4.05 0.49 -6.20
C ASP A 63 -4.27 1.90 -5.63
N VAL A 64 -3.76 2.93 -6.32
CA VAL A 64 -3.97 4.33 -5.92
C VAL A 64 -5.44 4.71 -6.03
N PHE A 65 -6.07 4.31 -7.14
CA PHE A 65 -7.48 4.53 -7.34
C PHE A 65 -8.33 3.83 -6.27
N LEU A 66 -8.03 2.57 -5.97
CA LEU A 66 -8.72 1.79 -4.96
C LEU A 66 -8.54 2.39 -3.56
N LEU A 67 -7.32 2.72 -3.15
CA LEU A 67 -7.08 3.25 -1.81
C LEU A 67 -7.78 4.61 -1.62
N GLU A 68 -7.78 5.49 -2.63
CA GLU A 68 -8.46 6.80 -2.51
C GLU A 68 -9.99 6.63 -2.42
N ASN A 69 -10.56 5.73 -3.21
CA ASN A 69 -12.01 5.50 -3.21
C ASN A 69 -12.48 4.77 -1.95
N TYR A 70 -11.73 3.78 -1.45
CA TYR A 70 -12.08 3.12 -0.20
C TYR A 70 -11.90 4.04 1.01
N ALA A 71 -10.86 4.89 1.03
CA ALA A 71 -10.73 5.93 2.06
C ALA A 71 -11.90 6.92 2.02
N ALA A 72 -12.29 7.37 0.83
CA ALA A 72 -13.46 8.24 0.67
C ALA A 72 -14.76 7.56 1.10
N PHE A 73 -14.91 6.27 0.82
CA PHE A 73 -16.06 5.48 1.28
C PHE A 73 -16.10 5.41 2.80
N GLN A 74 -14.98 5.05 3.46
CA GLN A 74 -14.87 5.02 4.91
C GLN A 74 -15.22 6.38 5.53
N ASN A 75 -14.58 7.45 5.06
CA ASN A 75 -14.84 8.80 5.57
C ASN A 75 -16.31 9.22 5.42
N SER A 76 -16.95 8.85 4.29
CA SER A 76 -18.35 9.18 4.03
C SER A 76 -19.34 8.35 4.87
N LEU A 77 -18.94 7.14 5.29
CA LEU A 77 -19.81 6.17 5.98
C LEU A 77 -19.54 6.06 7.48
N TYR A 78 -18.53 6.74 8.01
CA TYR A 78 -18.08 6.59 9.40
C TYR A 78 -19.22 6.67 10.42
N ASP A 79 -20.00 7.77 10.41
CA ASP A 79 -21.10 7.96 11.36
C ASP A 79 -22.22 6.92 11.17
N LEU A 80 -22.55 6.60 9.91
CA LEU A 80 -23.57 5.61 9.58
C LEU A 80 -23.16 4.20 10.00
N ALA A 81 -21.89 3.82 9.83
CA ALA A 81 -21.37 2.52 10.22
C ALA A 81 -21.45 2.30 11.74
N ASN A 82 -21.36 3.37 12.54
CA ASN A 82 -21.47 3.28 14.00
C ASN A 82 -22.91 2.99 14.48
N VAL A 83 -23.92 3.32 13.68
CA VAL A 83 -25.33 3.21 14.09
C VAL A 83 -26.16 2.23 13.24
N VAL A 84 -25.66 1.85 12.06
CA VAL A 84 -26.32 0.91 11.12
C VAL A 84 -25.46 -0.36 10.96
N PRO A 85 -25.79 -1.47 11.63
CA PRO A 85 -24.98 -2.70 11.59
C PRO A 85 -24.73 -3.25 10.19
N THR A 86 -25.73 -3.16 9.30
CA THR A 86 -25.61 -3.60 7.91
C THR A 86 -24.53 -2.81 7.15
N LEU A 87 -24.38 -1.51 7.41
CA LEU A 87 -23.34 -0.68 6.81
C LEU A 87 -21.98 -0.87 7.50
N ALA A 88 -21.94 -1.18 8.79
CA ALA A 88 -20.71 -1.48 9.54
C ALA A 88 -19.90 -2.60 8.87
N LYS A 89 -20.57 -3.68 8.42
CA LYS A 89 -19.93 -4.76 7.66
C LYS A 89 -19.17 -4.24 6.45
N TYR A 90 -19.79 -3.37 5.66
CA TYR A 90 -19.18 -2.83 4.45
C TYR A 90 -18.09 -1.80 4.73
N TYR A 91 -18.22 -1.06 5.83
CA TYR A 91 -17.14 -0.22 6.32
C TYR A 91 -15.88 -1.05 6.62
N HIS A 92 -16.02 -2.17 7.33
CA HIS A 92 -14.88 -3.08 7.59
C HIS A 92 -14.30 -3.69 6.31
N GLN A 93 -15.15 -4.10 5.36
CA GLN A 93 -14.67 -4.58 4.06
C GLN A 93 -13.90 -3.51 3.28
N ALA A 94 -14.36 -2.27 3.29
CA ALA A 94 -13.64 -1.15 2.70
C ALA A 94 -12.31 -0.89 3.42
N SER A 95 -12.26 -1.03 4.75
CA SER A 95 -11.02 -0.92 5.54
C SER A 95 -10.00 -1.98 5.15
N GLU A 96 -10.41 -3.24 5.03
CA GLU A 96 -9.53 -4.32 4.57
C GLU A 96 -9.03 -4.08 3.15
N ALA A 97 -9.92 -3.70 2.22
CA ALA A 97 -9.57 -3.45 0.83
C ALA A 97 -8.64 -2.23 0.67
N TYR A 98 -8.87 -1.17 1.47
CA TYR A 98 -7.99 -0.01 1.57
C TYR A 98 -6.58 -0.41 2.03
N GLU A 99 -6.48 -1.17 3.11
CA GLU A 99 -5.18 -1.62 3.65
C GLU A 99 -4.43 -2.49 2.64
N GLN A 100 -5.12 -3.41 1.96
CA GLN A 100 -4.50 -4.23 0.92
C GLN A 100 -3.99 -3.37 -0.26
N ALA A 101 -4.76 -2.38 -0.71
CA ALA A 101 -4.33 -1.46 -1.75
C ALA A 101 -3.13 -0.61 -1.32
N CYS A 102 -3.11 -0.15 -0.06
CA CYS A 102 -1.96 0.54 0.51
C CYS A 102 -0.70 -0.34 0.50
N THR A 103 -0.80 -1.58 1.00
CA THR A 103 0.32 -2.53 1.03
C THR A 103 0.88 -2.78 -0.37
N ARG A 104 0.02 -3.02 -1.37
CA ARG A 104 0.46 -3.25 -2.76
C ARG A 104 1.11 -2.02 -3.36
N HIS A 105 0.51 -0.84 -3.16
CA HIS A 105 1.05 0.41 -3.69
C HIS A 105 2.42 0.75 -3.08
N ILE A 106 2.54 0.65 -1.76
CA ILE A 106 3.79 0.89 -1.02
C ILE A 106 4.86 -0.10 -1.46
N SER A 107 4.52 -1.39 -1.55
CA SER A 107 5.45 -2.42 -2.01
C SER A 107 5.97 -2.13 -3.41
N MET A 108 5.09 -1.67 -4.32
CA MET A 108 5.48 -1.28 -5.68
C MET A 108 6.45 -0.10 -5.67
N ILE A 109 6.21 0.94 -4.85
CA ILE A 109 7.09 2.11 -4.76
C ILE A 109 8.47 1.74 -4.22
N ILE A 110 8.51 0.94 -3.15
CA ILE A 110 9.75 0.47 -2.54
C ILE A 110 10.53 -0.36 -3.57
N PHE A 111 9.87 -1.30 -4.24
CA PHE A 111 10.51 -2.15 -5.24
C PHE A 111 11.01 -1.33 -6.44
N TYR A 112 10.25 -0.33 -6.89
CA TYR A 112 10.70 0.54 -7.98
C TYR A 112 12.02 1.24 -7.64
N GLN A 113 12.25 1.59 -6.37
CA GLN A 113 13.46 2.29 -5.95
C GLN A 113 14.61 1.35 -5.58
N PHE A 114 14.31 0.19 -5.00
CA PHE A 114 15.28 -0.75 -4.42
C PHE A 114 15.21 -2.16 -5.05
N GLU A 115 14.79 -2.24 -6.31
CA GLU A 115 14.59 -3.50 -7.05
C GLU A 115 15.80 -4.43 -6.92
N LYS A 116 17.00 -3.94 -7.24
CA LYS A 116 18.23 -4.75 -7.21
C LYS A 116 18.56 -5.29 -5.82
N LEU A 117 18.30 -4.49 -4.78
CA LEU A 117 18.53 -4.88 -3.39
C LEU A 117 17.62 -6.04 -3.01
N PHE A 118 16.32 -5.90 -3.26
CA PHE A 118 15.34 -6.91 -2.85
C PHE A 118 15.29 -8.13 -3.79
N GLN A 119 15.69 -8.00 -5.05
CA GLN A 119 15.93 -9.15 -5.92
C GLN A 119 17.14 -9.97 -5.46
N PHE A 120 18.21 -9.30 -5.01
CA PHE A 120 19.37 -9.98 -4.44
C PHE A 120 18.99 -10.73 -3.15
N ALA A 121 18.25 -10.08 -2.25
CA ALA A 121 17.73 -10.69 -1.03
C ALA A 121 16.84 -11.92 -1.34
N ARG A 122 15.89 -11.78 -2.26
CA ARG A 122 14.99 -12.88 -2.64
C ARG A 122 15.75 -14.08 -3.22
N LYS A 123 16.76 -13.83 -4.06
CA LYS A 123 17.58 -14.91 -4.62
C LYS A 123 18.34 -15.69 -3.55
N ILE A 124 18.78 -15.00 -2.49
CA ILE A 124 19.35 -15.64 -1.32
C ILE A 124 18.32 -16.53 -0.63
N GLU A 125 17.14 -15.98 -0.31
CA GLU A 125 16.07 -16.70 0.39
C GLU A 125 15.66 -17.96 -0.38
N ASP A 126 15.47 -17.85 -1.70
CA ASP A 126 15.11 -18.97 -2.57
C ASP A 126 16.17 -20.10 -2.53
N LEU A 127 17.46 -19.76 -2.49
CA LEU A 127 18.54 -20.75 -2.42
C LEU A 127 18.69 -21.37 -1.03
N MET A 128 18.36 -20.66 0.04
CA MET A 128 18.42 -21.17 1.41
C MET A 128 17.48 -22.37 1.67
N TYR A 129 16.51 -22.61 0.79
CA TYR A 129 15.69 -23.83 0.82
C TYR A 129 16.40 -25.06 0.27
N THR A 130 17.53 -24.88 -0.43
CA THR A 130 18.20 -25.95 -1.20
C THR A 130 19.65 -26.19 -0.82
N ILE A 131 20.36 -25.16 -0.33
CA ILE A 131 21.79 -25.19 -0.02
C ILE A 131 22.07 -24.48 1.31
N THR A 132 23.26 -24.71 1.89
CA THR A 132 23.62 -24.08 3.16
C THR A 132 24.06 -22.62 2.96
N PRO A 133 23.97 -21.75 3.98
CA PRO A 133 24.36 -20.35 3.89
C PRO A 133 25.81 -20.14 3.41
N GLU A 134 26.71 -21.06 3.76
CA GLU A 134 28.13 -21.02 3.41
C GLU A 134 28.38 -21.31 1.92
N GLU A 135 27.45 -21.98 1.25
CA GLU A 135 27.53 -22.32 -0.18
C GLU A 135 27.02 -21.17 -1.08
N ILE A 136 26.20 -20.26 -0.53
CA ILE A 136 25.58 -19.15 -1.27
C ILE A 136 26.62 -18.22 -1.93
N PRO A 137 27.72 -17.82 -1.28
CA PRO A 137 28.73 -16.96 -1.90
C PRO A 137 29.43 -17.56 -3.12
N PHE A 138 29.31 -18.88 -3.34
CA PHE A 138 29.87 -19.58 -4.49
C PHE A 138 28.88 -19.69 -5.65
N GLN A 139 27.62 -19.30 -5.45
CA GLN A 139 26.60 -19.30 -6.50
C GLN A 139 26.76 -18.09 -7.43
N LEU A 140 26.46 -18.30 -8.71
CA LEU A 140 26.61 -17.27 -9.74
C LEU A 140 25.80 -16.02 -9.37
N GLY A 141 26.47 -14.87 -9.29
CA GLY A 141 25.84 -13.57 -9.01
C GLY A 141 25.53 -13.32 -7.53
N LEU A 142 26.05 -14.14 -6.62
CA LEU A 142 25.93 -13.98 -5.16
C LEU A 142 27.30 -13.95 -4.47
N SER A 143 28.38 -13.73 -5.23
CA SER A 143 29.70 -13.58 -4.62
C SER A 143 29.77 -12.33 -3.74
N LYS A 144 30.79 -12.26 -2.86
CA LYS A 144 31.09 -11.05 -2.09
C LYS A 144 31.25 -9.81 -2.98
N MET A 145 31.84 -10.00 -4.17
CA MET A 145 31.99 -8.92 -5.14
C MET A 145 30.63 -8.48 -5.71
N ASP A 146 29.72 -9.41 -5.99
CA ASP A 146 28.37 -9.11 -6.45
C ASP A 146 27.56 -8.37 -5.40
N LEU A 147 27.66 -8.78 -4.13
CA LEU A 147 27.06 -8.07 -2.99
C LEU A 147 27.56 -6.62 -2.94
N ARG A 148 28.88 -6.39 -2.92
CA ARG A 148 29.45 -5.03 -2.88
C ARG A 148 29.02 -4.17 -4.05
N LYS A 149 28.97 -4.74 -5.26
CA LYS A 149 28.49 -4.05 -6.46
C LYS A 149 27.02 -3.67 -6.33
N MET A 150 26.18 -4.59 -5.84
CA MET A 150 24.76 -4.36 -5.60
C MET A 150 24.55 -3.27 -4.54
N LEU A 151 25.23 -3.37 -3.40
CA LEU A 151 25.19 -2.37 -2.31
C LEU A 151 25.54 -0.99 -2.82
N LYS A 152 26.66 -0.88 -3.56
CA LYS A 152 27.06 0.38 -4.18
C LYS A 152 25.97 0.91 -5.10
N SER A 153 25.37 0.08 -5.95
CA SER A 153 24.35 0.56 -6.90
C SER A 153 22.99 0.90 -6.27
N SER A 154 22.66 0.31 -5.11
CA SER A 154 21.32 0.44 -4.49
C SER A 154 21.31 1.39 -3.31
N LEU A 155 22.41 1.47 -2.55
CA LEU A 155 22.50 2.24 -1.30
C LEU A 155 23.38 3.49 -1.41
N SER A 156 24.16 3.66 -2.50
CA SER A 156 24.85 4.95 -2.72
C SER A 156 23.82 6.04 -3.02
N GLY A 157 23.78 7.09 -2.20
CA GLY A 157 22.79 8.16 -2.36
C GLY A 157 21.38 7.73 -1.97
N VAL A 158 21.26 6.88 -0.94
CA VAL A 158 19.97 6.39 -0.42
C VAL A 158 19.02 7.52 -0.01
N ASP A 159 19.54 8.68 0.41
CA ASP A 159 18.77 9.91 0.67
C ASP A 159 17.94 10.35 -0.54
N LYS A 160 18.53 10.29 -1.74
CA LYS A 160 17.84 10.61 -3.00
C LYS A 160 16.80 9.55 -3.34
N SER A 161 17.11 8.28 -3.05
CA SER A 161 16.18 7.16 -3.23
C SER A 161 14.95 7.31 -2.34
N ILE A 162 15.14 7.60 -1.05
CA ILE A 162 14.05 7.85 -0.10
C ILE A 162 13.23 9.07 -0.53
N SER A 163 13.89 10.16 -0.95
CA SER A 163 13.21 11.34 -1.51
C SER A 163 12.38 11.02 -2.75
N ALA A 164 12.86 10.12 -3.61
CA ALA A 164 12.14 9.68 -4.79
C ALA A 164 10.90 8.83 -4.44
N MET A 165 10.98 7.99 -3.40
CA MET A 165 9.81 7.25 -2.89
C MET A 165 8.73 8.22 -2.40
N TYR A 166 9.09 9.19 -1.55
CA TYR A 166 8.15 10.19 -1.05
C TYR A 166 7.48 10.99 -2.18
N LYS A 167 8.28 11.50 -3.14
CA LYS A 167 7.75 12.23 -4.31
C LYS A 167 6.82 11.37 -5.16
N ARG A 168 7.09 10.06 -5.28
CA ARG A 168 6.24 9.13 -6.04
C ARG A 168 4.92 8.86 -5.34
N LEU A 169 4.93 8.71 -4.02
CA LEU A 169 3.70 8.65 -3.21
C LEU A 169 2.88 9.93 -3.42
N GLN A 170 3.48 11.09 -3.20
CA GLN A 170 2.81 12.39 -3.32
C GLN A 170 2.20 12.60 -4.71
N LYS A 171 2.97 12.34 -5.79
CA LYS A 171 2.53 12.63 -7.16
C LYS A 171 1.34 11.78 -7.61
N ASN A 172 1.21 10.57 -7.07
CA ASN A 172 0.15 9.67 -7.48
C ASN A 172 -1.17 9.95 -6.76
N LEU A 173 -1.13 10.58 -5.58
CA LEU A 173 -2.30 10.88 -4.78
C LEU A 173 -3.01 12.15 -5.27
N THR A 174 -4.34 12.10 -5.23
CA THR A 174 -5.24 13.25 -5.33
C THR A 174 -5.51 13.85 -3.96
N SER A 175 -5.64 13.00 -2.92
CA SER A 175 -5.90 13.40 -1.53
C SER A 175 -4.59 13.52 -0.74
N GLU A 176 -4.14 14.75 -0.51
CA GLU A 176 -2.91 15.03 0.26
C GLU A 176 -3.01 14.60 1.72
N GLU A 177 -4.22 14.53 2.29
CA GLU A 177 -4.46 14.12 3.69
C GLU A 177 -4.04 12.67 3.97
N LEU A 178 -4.02 11.81 2.94
CA LEU A 178 -3.60 10.41 3.09
C LEU A 178 -2.07 10.27 3.15
N LEU A 179 -1.33 11.25 2.63
CA LEU A 179 0.11 11.16 2.42
C LEU A 179 0.91 10.90 3.71
N PRO A 180 0.66 11.57 4.85
CA PRO A 180 1.43 11.30 6.08
C PRO A 180 1.31 9.84 6.53
N SER A 181 0.09 9.31 6.55
CA SER A 181 -0.17 7.93 6.98
C SER A 181 0.44 6.89 6.02
N LEU A 182 0.37 7.15 4.71
CA LEU A 182 0.98 6.30 3.68
C LEU A 182 2.50 6.36 3.76
N TRP A 183 3.07 7.53 4.05
CA TRP A 183 4.51 7.69 4.21
C TRP A 183 5.01 6.93 5.43
N ASP A 184 4.32 7.00 6.57
CA ASP A 184 4.67 6.24 7.76
C ASP A 184 4.61 4.72 7.52
N LYS A 185 3.56 4.23 6.84
CA LYS A 185 3.48 2.83 6.41
C LYS A 185 4.63 2.46 5.46
N CYS A 186 4.99 3.34 4.53
CA CYS A 186 6.09 3.12 3.58
C CYS A 186 7.46 3.04 4.27
N LYS A 187 7.73 3.94 5.23
CA LYS A 187 8.96 3.92 6.03
C LYS A 187 9.06 2.60 6.81
N LYS A 188 7.97 2.18 7.44
CA LYS A 188 7.90 0.91 8.19
C LYS A 188 8.16 -0.28 7.27
N GLU A 189 7.43 -0.41 6.17
CA GLU A 189 7.58 -1.53 5.23
C GLU A 189 9.00 -1.61 4.65
N PHE A 190 9.60 -0.46 4.31
CA PHE A 190 10.99 -0.43 3.85
C PHE A 190 11.96 -0.94 4.94
N LEU A 191 11.79 -0.48 6.19
CA LEU A 191 12.65 -0.91 7.30
C LEU A 191 12.50 -2.40 7.59
N ASP A 192 11.28 -2.94 7.58
CA ASP A 192 11.02 -4.36 7.80
C ASP A 192 11.71 -5.21 6.71
N LYS A 193 11.62 -4.80 5.43
CA LYS A 193 12.35 -5.48 4.34
C LYS A 193 13.86 -5.32 4.45
N TYR A 194 14.34 -4.15 4.86
CA TYR A 194 15.78 -3.88 5.01
C TYR A 194 16.39 -4.65 6.18
N GLU A 195 15.67 -4.79 7.29
CA GLU A 195 16.06 -5.61 8.44
C GLU A 195 16.23 -7.08 8.02
N ASN A 196 15.26 -7.64 7.28
CA ASN A 196 15.39 -9.00 6.73
C ASN A 196 16.64 -9.12 5.85
N PHE A 197 16.88 -8.16 4.95
CA PHE A 197 18.09 -8.14 4.12
C PHE A 197 19.36 -8.08 4.97
N ALA A 198 19.40 -7.24 6.00
CA ALA A 198 20.56 -7.10 6.87
C ALA A 198 20.88 -8.40 7.62
N GLN A 199 19.86 -9.11 8.09
CA GLN A 199 20.00 -10.42 8.72
C GLN A 199 20.53 -11.48 7.75
N LEU A 200 20.05 -11.49 6.50
CA LEU A 200 20.58 -12.36 5.45
C LEU A 200 22.06 -12.08 5.18
N VAL A 201 22.43 -10.81 5.06
CA VAL A 201 23.83 -10.41 4.81
C VAL A 201 24.72 -10.82 5.97
N ALA A 202 24.32 -10.56 7.22
CA ALA A 202 25.08 -10.95 8.40
C ALA A 202 25.33 -12.47 8.47
N LYS A 203 24.33 -13.25 8.05
CA LYS A 203 24.41 -14.72 8.03
C LYS A 203 25.35 -15.26 6.94
N ILE A 204 25.33 -14.68 5.74
CA ILE A 204 26.00 -15.24 4.55
C ILE A 204 27.36 -14.58 4.29
N TYR A 205 27.50 -13.31 4.65
CA TYR A 205 28.66 -12.49 4.40
C TYR A 205 29.13 -11.79 5.69
N PRO A 206 29.53 -12.54 6.73
CA PRO A 206 29.80 -11.98 8.08
C PRO A 206 30.92 -10.94 8.13
N ASN A 207 31.77 -10.87 7.10
CA ASN A 207 32.87 -9.91 7.01
C ASN A 207 32.53 -8.68 6.14
N GLU A 208 31.31 -8.59 5.61
CA GLU A 208 30.85 -7.45 4.82
C GLU A 208 30.10 -6.46 5.70
N SER A 209 30.38 -5.17 5.53
CA SER A 209 29.69 -4.10 6.24
C SER A 209 28.62 -3.49 5.34
N ILE A 210 27.45 -3.26 5.92
CA ILE A 210 26.31 -2.57 5.32
C ILE A 210 25.83 -1.48 6.28
N PRO A 211 25.13 -0.45 5.81
CA PRO A 211 24.46 0.49 6.71
C PRO A 211 23.53 -0.28 7.66
N SER A 212 23.57 0.08 8.93
CA SER A 212 22.70 -0.51 9.95
C SER A 212 21.25 -0.10 9.73
N VAL A 213 20.33 -0.86 10.33
CA VAL A 213 18.91 -0.51 10.33
C VAL A 213 18.64 0.78 11.12
N SER A 214 19.48 1.09 12.11
CA SER A 214 19.40 2.38 12.83
C SER A 214 19.74 3.56 11.92
N GLU A 215 20.82 3.47 11.15
CA GLU A 215 21.18 4.52 10.18
C GLU A 215 20.08 4.72 9.13
N MET A 216 19.49 3.63 8.61
CA MET A 216 18.36 3.72 7.69
C MET A 216 17.13 4.37 8.33
N ARG A 217 16.86 4.08 9.60
CA ARG A 217 15.75 4.69 10.35
C ARG A 217 15.96 6.19 10.54
N GLU A 218 17.17 6.62 10.87
CA GLU A 218 17.52 8.03 11.03
C GLU A 218 17.36 8.80 9.71
N LEU A 219 17.81 8.20 8.60
CA LEU A 219 17.63 8.78 7.26
C LEU A 219 16.14 8.97 6.91
N LEU A 220 15.31 7.97 7.19
CA LEU A 220 13.86 8.05 6.97
C LEU A 220 13.16 9.05 7.90
N ALA A 221 13.70 9.27 9.11
CA ALA A 221 13.17 10.24 10.06
C ALA A 221 13.53 11.69 9.69
N SER A 222 14.63 11.90 8.96
CA SER A 222 15.05 13.22 8.47
C SER A 222 14.24 13.75 7.26
N MET A 223 13.27 12.96 6.78
CA MET A 223 12.42 13.25 5.63
C MET A 223 10.94 13.38 6.00
#